data_AF-A0A9W8MA22-F1
#
_entry.id   AF-A0A9W8MA22-F1
#
_cell.length_a   1.000
_cell.length_b   1.000
_cell.length_c   1.000
_cell.angle_alpha   90.00
_cell.angle_beta   90.00
_cell.angle_gamma   90.00
#
_symmetry.space_group_name_H-M   'P 1'
#
loop_
_entity.id
_entity.type
_entity.pdbx_description
1 polymer ?
#
loop_
_entity_poly.entity_id
_entity_poly.type
_entity_poly.pdbx_seq_one_letter_code
_entity_poly.pdbx_strand_id
1 'polypeptide(L)'
;MKDGYKTLHLSAMGAAIPLLLQLTCALPPILPFAKDEIKTEITTQTCEVQDEVLPDDDDEDISIQQRSKSTLQVVITIGDGKFEGDASGPLRKSGKNVRSKARSSGKDIGSSGKGKSKAKEPIMEVVYAEPEQEELMETI
;
A
#
# COMPACT_ATOMS: atom_id res chain seq x y z
N MET A 1 22.27 -5.51 10.30
CA MET A 1 20.83 -5.22 10.15
C MET A 1 20.07 -6.43 10.68
N LYS A 2 19.16 -6.25 11.65
CA LYS A 2 18.41 -7.34 12.31
C LYS A 2 16.96 -7.44 11.83
N ASP A 3 16.55 -6.53 10.97
CA ASP A 3 15.13 -6.30 10.66
C ASP A 3 14.63 -7.16 9.49
N GLY A 4 15.51 -7.86 8.76
CA GLY A 4 15.12 -8.87 7.77
C GLY A 4 14.40 -8.35 6.50
N TYR A 5 14.12 -7.05 6.39
CA TYR A 5 13.51 -6.46 5.19
C TYR A 5 14.50 -6.45 4.02
N LYS A 6 14.04 -6.92 2.87
CA LYS A 6 14.81 -6.96 1.61
C LYS A 6 14.21 -6.08 0.50
N THR A 7 13.14 -5.34 0.81
CA THR A 7 12.46 -4.46 -0.14
C THR A 7 12.40 -3.05 0.41
N LEU A 8 12.72 -2.08 -0.43
CA LEU A 8 12.61 -0.66 -0.15
C LEU A 8 11.69 -0.03 -1.19
N HIS A 9 10.58 0.53 -0.74
CA HIS A 9 9.63 1.27 -1.57
C HIS A 9 9.85 2.76 -1.36
N LEU A 10 10.08 3.47 -2.45
CA LEU A 10 10.26 4.92 -2.45
C LEU A 10 9.22 5.53 -3.39
N SER A 11 8.51 6.56 -2.92
CA SER A 11 7.49 7.27 -3.69
C SER A 11 7.78 8.75 -3.69
N ALA A 12 7.65 9.40 -4.84
CA ALA A 12 7.80 10.85 -4.96
C ALA A 12 6.76 11.45 -5.91
N MET A 13 6.44 12.72 -5.68
CA MET A 13 5.56 13.52 -6.53
C MET A 13 6.18 14.88 -6.83
N GLY A 14 5.89 15.44 -8.01
CA GLY A 14 6.31 16.78 -8.42
C GLY A 14 7.81 17.04 -8.21
N ALA A 15 8.15 18.06 -7.42
CA ALA A 15 9.53 18.51 -7.19
C ALA A 15 10.42 17.50 -6.46
N ALA A 16 9.86 16.48 -5.81
CA ALA A 16 10.64 15.43 -5.14
C ALA A 16 11.15 14.35 -6.11
N ILE A 17 10.65 14.30 -7.35
CA ILE A 17 11.03 13.27 -8.34
C ILE A 17 12.53 13.31 -8.68
N PRO A 18 13.15 14.47 -8.98
CA PRO A 18 14.59 14.53 -9.24
C PRO A 18 15.42 14.04 -8.05
N LEU A 19 15.00 14.38 -6.82
CA LEU A 19 15.67 13.96 -5.60
C LEU A 19 15.58 12.43 -5.42
N LEU A 20 14.41 11.86 -5.69
CA LEU A 20 14.22 10.40 -5.64
C LEU A 20 15.10 9.68 -6.68
N LEU A 21 15.21 10.20 -7.90
CA LEU A 21 16.09 9.62 -8.91
C LEU A 21 17.56 9.65 -8.49
N GLN A 22 18.00 10.77 -7.88
CA GLN A 22 19.36 10.88 -7.34
C GLN A 22 19.62 9.82 -6.26
N LEU A 23 18.69 9.64 -5.33
CA LEU A 23 18.79 8.59 -4.30
C LEU A 23 18.81 7.19 -4.92
N THR A 24 17.98 6.95 -5.92
CA THR A 24 17.90 5.66 -6.63
C THR A 24 19.23 5.29 -7.28
N CYS A 25 19.97 6.26 -7.82
CA CYS A 25 21.31 6.03 -8.37
C CYS A 25 22.39 5.89 -7.29
N ALA A 26 22.23 6.55 -6.15
CA ALA A 26 23.21 6.57 -5.06
C ALA A 26 23.13 5.35 -4.12
N LEU A 27 21.96 4.72 -3.99
CA LEU A 27 21.72 3.61 -3.07
C LEU A 27 22.44 2.29 -3.44
N PRO A 28 22.41 1.80 -4.70
CA PRO A 28 23.03 0.52 -5.05
C PRO A 28 24.50 0.35 -4.64
N PRO A 29 25.41 1.34 -4.82
CA PRO A 29 26.81 1.17 -4.46
C PRO A 29 27.11 1.24 -2.95
N ILE A 30 26.23 1.82 -2.14
CA ILE A 30 26.46 1.97 -0.69
C ILE A 30 25.88 0.81 0.13
N LEU A 31 25.05 -0.02 -0.50
CA LEU A 31 24.46 -1.18 0.15
C LEU A 31 25.47 -2.34 0.25
N PRO A 32 25.51 -3.08 1.37
CA PRO A 32 26.45 -4.17 1.59
C PRO A 32 26.02 -5.47 0.87
N PHE A 33 25.58 -5.36 -0.38
CA PHE A 33 25.13 -6.49 -1.22
C PHE A 33 25.81 -6.45 -2.59
N ALA A 34 25.89 -7.60 -3.26
CA ALA A 34 26.41 -7.65 -4.62
C ALA A 34 25.45 -6.89 -5.56
N LYS A 35 26.01 -6.22 -6.58
CA LYS A 35 25.20 -5.46 -7.55
C LYS A 35 24.15 -6.34 -8.26
N ASP A 36 24.48 -7.61 -8.46
CA ASP A 36 23.63 -8.58 -9.16
C ASP A 36 22.40 -9.00 -8.34
N GLU A 37 22.46 -8.79 -7.02
CA GLU A 37 21.35 -9.08 -6.10
C GLU A 37 20.37 -7.92 -6.00
N ILE A 38 20.75 -6.71 -6.41
CA ILE A 38 19.92 -5.51 -6.28
C ILE A 38 19.12 -5.30 -7.57
N LYS A 39 17.81 -5.48 -7.48
CA LYS A 39 16.86 -5.18 -8.56
C LYS A 39 16.15 -3.88 -8.27
N THR A 40 16.09 -3.00 -9.24
CA THR A 40 15.37 -1.73 -9.13
C THR A 40 14.27 -1.69 -10.19
N GLU A 41 13.03 -1.54 -9.76
CA GLU A 41 11.87 -1.32 -10.63
C GLU A 41 11.41 0.12 -10.48
N ILE A 42 11.15 0.80 -11.60
CA ILE A 42 10.75 2.21 -11.64
C ILE A 42 9.44 2.31 -12.41
N THR A 43 8.41 2.81 -11.74
CA THR A 43 7.05 2.93 -12.27
C THR A 43 6.59 4.38 -12.19
N THR A 44 6.16 4.93 -13.32
CA THR A 44 5.54 6.26 -13.39
C THR A 44 4.04 6.14 -13.28
N GLN A 45 3.42 7.03 -12.52
CA GLN A 45 1.97 7.08 -12.32
C GLN A 45 1.49 8.52 -12.34
N THR A 46 0.17 8.69 -12.32
CA THR A 46 -0.50 9.98 -12.13
C THR A 46 -1.39 9.85 -10.91
N CYS A 47 -1.34 10.85 -10.03
CA CYS A 47 -2.19 10.95 -8.85
C CYS A 47 -3.01 12.24 -8.95
N GLU A 48 -4.28 12.15 -8.61
CA GLU A 48 -5.18 13.29 -8.53
C GLU A 48 -5.10 13.88 -7.12
N VAL A 49 -4.85 15.18 -7.05
CA VAL A 49 -4.85 15.95 -5.80
C VAL A 49 -6.03 16.91 -5.82
N GLN A 50 -6.58 17.19 -4.66
CA GLN A 50 -7.63 18.17 -4.45
C GLN A 50 -7.05 19.27 -3.59
N ASP A 51 -7.14 20.51 -4.08
CA ASP A 51 -6.72 21.70 -3.37
C ASP A 51 -7.98 22.52 -3.03
N GLU A 52 -8.03 23.04 -1.81
CA GLU A 52 -9.03 24.03 -1.41
C GLU A 52 -8.57 25.42 -1.86
N VAL A 53 -9.45 26.15 -2.54
CA VAL A 53 -9.21 27.52 -3.00
C VAL A 53 -10.10 28.45 -2.19
N LEU A 54 -9.46 29.28 -1.36
CA LEU A 54 -10.12 30.31 -0.58
C LEU A 54 -10.54 31.46 -1.52
N PRO A 55 -11.79 31.91 -1.48
CA PRO A 55 -12.23 33.06 -2.28
C PRO A 55 -11.65 34.36 -1.73
N ASP A 56 -11.63 35.41 -2.57
CA ASP A 56 -11.21 36.76 -2.18
C ASP A 56 -12.29 37.51 -1.39
N ASP A 57 -13.55 37.05 -1.45
CA ASP A 57 -14.71 37.59 -0.74
C ASP A 57 -15.15 36.60 0.36
N ASP A 58 -15.35 37.12 1.57
CA ASP A 58 -15.73 36.33 2.76
C ASP A 58 -17.17 35.79 2.67
N ASP A 59 -18.00 36.32 1.77
CA ASP A 59 -19.37 35.85 1.51
C ASP A 59 -19.43 34.68 0.49
N GLU A 60 -18.31 34.34 -0.15
CA GLU A 60 -18.23 33.23 -1.11
C GLU A 60 -17.76 31.92 -0.44
N ASP A 61 -18.20 30.78 -0.99
CA ASP A 61 -17.84 29.45 -0.49
C ASP A 61 -16.45 28.99 -0.98
N ILE A 62 -15.76 28.18 -0.17
CA ILE A 62 -14.50 27.50 -0.56
C ILE A 62 -14.77 26.57 -1.74
N SER A 63 -13.93 26.68 -2.79
CA SER A 63 -14.03 25.82 -3.96
C SER A 63 -12.96 24.72 -3.96
N ILE A 64 -13.31 23.52 -4.44
CA ILE A 64 -12.36 22.41 -4.60
C ILE A 64 -11.82 22.39 -6.02
N GLN A 65 -10.51 22.55 -6.16
CA GLN A 65 -9.80 22.40 -7.44
C GLN A 65 -9.11 21.04 -7.49
N GLN A 66 -9.43 20.25 -8.51
CA GLN A 66 -8.72 19.00 -8.79
C GLN A 66 -7.55 19.24 -9.75
N ARG A 67 -6.38 18.68 -9.43
CA ARG A 67 -5.18 18.74 -10.27
C ARG A 67 -4.56 17.35 -10.38
N SER A 68 -4.04 17.02 -11.55
CA SER A 68 -3.23 15.81 -11.73
C SER A 68 -1.75 16.12 -11.51
N LYS A 69 -1.07 15.29 -10.72
CA LYS A 69 0.39 15.34 -10.51
C LYS A 69 1.02 14.03 -10.95
N SER A 70 2.17 14.13 -11.60
CA SER A 70 2.99 12.96 -11.88
C SER A 70 3.60 12.42 -10.59
N THR A 71 3.64 11.09 -10.49
CA THR A 71 4.25 10.36 -9.38
C THR A 71 5.25 9.35 -9.91
N LEU A 72 6.29 9.08 -9.12
CA LEU A 72 7.30 8.08 -9.38
C LEU A 72 7.35 7.11 -8.20
N GLN A 73 7.26 5.83 -8.49
CA GLN A 73 7.44 4.75 -7.53
C GLN A 73 8.69 3.96 -7.91
N VAL A 74 9.60 3.79 -6.95
CA VAL A 74 10.82 3.00 -7.10
C VAL A 74 10.79 1.87 -6.08
N VAL A 75 10.96 0.64 -6.55
CA VAL A 75 11.04 -0.56 -5.69
C VAL A 75 12.42 -1.16 -5.84
N ILE A 76 13.22 -1.10 -4.77
CA ILE A 76 14.52 -1.75 -4.70
C ILE A 76 14.35 -3.06 -3.95
N THR A 77 14.63 -4.17 -4.62
CA THR A 77 14.53 -5.53 -4.09
C THR A 77 15.91 -6.16 -4.03
N ILE A 78 16.29 -6.68 -2.86
CA ILE A 78 17.54 -7.40 -2.64
C ILE A 78 17.26 -8.91 -2.71
N GLY A 79 17.98 -9.62 -3.57
CA GLY A 79 17.85 -11.06 -3.77
C GLY A 79 16.45 -11.47 -4.24
N ASP A 80 15.75 -12.24 -3.39
CA ASP A 80 14.40 -12.76 -3.63
C ASP A 80 13.29 -11.89 -3.01
N GLY A 81 13.65 -10.80 -2.32
CA GLY A 81 12.69 -9.87 -1.72
C GLY A 81 11.91 -10.43 -0.53
N LYS A 82 12.22 -11.65 -0.07
CA LYS A 82 11.53 -12.26 1.07
C LYS A 82 12.08 -11.73 2.38
N PHE A 83 11.16 -11.45 3.30
CA PHE A 83 11.50 -11.10 4.66
C PHE A 83 12.18 -12.29 5.36
N GLU A 84 13.37 -12.06 5.91
CA GLU A 84 14.17 -13.06 6.63
C GLU A 84 14.23 -12.82 8.14
N GLY A 85 13.44 -11.87 8.66
CA GLY A 85 13.39 -11.59 10.09
C GLY A 85 12.55 -12.59 10.88
N ASP A 86 12.67 -12.52 12.22
CA ASP A 86 11.85 -13.29 13.13
C ASP A 86 10.38 -12.84 13.04
N ALA A 87 9.57 -13.57 12.27
CA ALA A 87 8.11 -13.41 12.21
C ALA A 87 7.39 -13.88 13.49
N SER A 88 8.14 -14.11 14.59
CA SER A 88 7.64 -14.54 15.90
C SER A 88 7.06 -13.41 16.74
N GLY A 89 7.18 -12.15 16.28
CA GLY A 89 6.42 -11.03 16.82
C GLY A 89 4.92 -11.35 16.82
N PRO A 90 4.13 -10.80 17.76
CA PRO A 90 2.73 -11.16 17.91
C PRO A 90 1.99 -10.89 16.60
N LEU A 91 1.71 -11.96 15.84
CA LEU A 91 0.82 -11.90 14.69
C LEU A 91 -0.46 -11.26 15.19
N ARG A 92 -0.75 -10.03 14.73
CA ARG A 92 -2.11 -9.51 14.75
C ARG A 92 -2.91 -10.46 13.87
N LYS A 93 -3.50 -11.49 14.51
CA LYS A 93 -4.49 -12.37 13.90
C LYS A 93 -5.66 -11.46 13.51
N SER A 94 -5.63 -10.96 12.27
CA SER A 94 -6.86 -10.53 11.62
C SER A 94 -7.82 -11.73 11.72
N GLY A 95 -8.97 -11.50 12.36
CA GLY A 95 -9.85 -12.54 12.87
C GLY A 95 -10.20 -13.55 11.77
N LYS A 96 -9.72 -14.79 11.93
CA LYS A 96 -10.38 -15.94 11.31
C LYS A 96 -11.80 -15.96 11.86
N ASN A 97 -12.78 -15.65 11.01
CA ASN A 97 -14.16 -16.05 11.20
C ASN A 97 -14.23 -17.58 11.24
N VAL A 98 -13.94 -18.15 12.41
CA VAL A 98 -14.29 -19.52 12.77
C VAL A 98 -15.80 -19.51 13.02
N ARG A 99 -16.60 -19.69 11.97
CA ARG A 99 -17.98 -20.15 12.15
C ARG A 99 -17.97 -21.67 12.30
N SER A 100 -18.13 -22.06 13.54
CA SER A 100 -18.33 -23.41 14.03
C SER A 100 -19.54 -24.11 13.40
N LYS A 101 -19.27 -25.25 12.75
CA LYS A 101 -19.91 -26.56 12.93
C LYS A 101 -21.40 -26.61 13.38
N ALA A 102 -22.29 -26.98 12.46
CA ALA A 102 -23.54 -27.71 12.73
C ALA A 102 -23.76 -28.74 11.60
N ARG A 103 -23.40 -30.02 11.83
CA ARG A 103 -24.30 -31.17 12.06
C ARG A 103 -25.08 -31.66 10.83
N SER A 104 -24.52 -32.73 10.24
CA SER A 104 -25.13 -34.01 9.85
C SER A 104 -26.51 -34.09 9.17
N SER A 105 -26.51 -34.94 8.13
CA SER A 105 -27.57 -35.80 7.57
C SER A 105 -28.43 -35.23 6.43
N GLY A 106 -28.47 -35.96 5.31
CA GLY A 106 -29.46 -35.74 4.24
C GLY A 106 -28.97 -36.06 2.83
N LYS A 107 -29.32 -37.26 2.38
CA LYS A 107 -29.28 -37.86 1.04
C LYS A 107 -29.60 -36.96 -0.18
N ASP A 108 -28.97 -37.36 -1.29
CA ASP A 108 -29.49 -37.50 -2.67
C ASP A 108 -29.42 -36.38 -3.74
N ILE A 109 -29.01 -36.85 -4.93
CA ILE A 109 -29.23 -36.36 -6.32
C ILE A 109 -28.20 -35.40 -6.96
N GLY A 110 -27.30 -35.98 -7.77
CA GLY A 110 -27.35 -35.93 -9.24
C GLY A 110 -27.12 -34.60 -10.01
N SER A 111 -26.34 -34.71 -11.09
CA SER A 111 -26.27 -33.85 -12.29
C SER A 111 -25.14 -32.82 -12.42
N SER A 112 -24.12 -33.23 -13.17
CA SER A 112 -23.48 -32.54 -14.32
C SER A 112 -23.76 -31.04 -14.56
N GLY A 113 -22.67 -30.26 -14.68
CA GLY A 113 -22.72 -28.92 -15.27
C GLY A 113 -21.36 -28.24 -15.35
N LYS A 114 -20.71 -28.35 -16.52
CA LYS A 114 -19.41 -27.78 -16.89
C LYS A 114 -19.54 -26.26 -17.08
N GLY A 115 -18.79 -25.45 -16.34
CA GLY A 115 -18.73 -23.99 -16.53
C GLY A 115 -17.46 -23.39 -15.95
N LYS A 116 -16.48 -23.09 -16.81
CA LYS A 116 -15.29 -22.30 -16.47
C LYS A 116 -15.69 -20.83 -16.39
N SER A 117 -15.63 -20.23 -15.21
CA SER A 117 -15.61 -18.78 -15.03
C SER A 117 -14.38 -18.42 -14.20
N LYS A 118 -13.45 -17.69 -14.82
CA LYS A 118 -12.27 -17.12 -14.17
C LYS A 118 -12.72 -16.20 -13.02
N ALA A 119 -12.29 -16.52 -11.80
CA ALA A 119 -12.47 -15.64 -10.65
C ALA A 119 -11.67 -14.35 -10.87
N LYS A 120 -12.36 -13.20 -10.90
CA LYS A 120 -11.75 -11.89 -10.68
C LYS A 120 -11.53 -11.76 -9.18
N GLU A 121 -10.27 -11.60 -8.75
CA GLU A 121 -9.96 -11.26 -7.37
C GLU A 121 -10.51 -9.85 -7.06
N PRO A 122 -11.22 -9.65 -5.93
CA PRO A 122 -11.68 -8.33 -5.53
C PRO A 122 -10.49 -7.54 -4.97
N ILE A 123 -10.24 -6.37 -5.56
CA ILE A 123 -9.31 -5.35 -5.06
C ILE A 123 -9.85 -4.90 -3.70
N MET A 124 -9.12 -5.19 -2.62
CA MET A 124 -9.45 -4.70 -1.29
C MET A 124 -9.14 -3.20 -1.23
N GLU A 125 -10.20 -2.38 -1.28
CA GLU A 125 -10.14 -0.96 -0.99
C GLU A 125 -9.93 -0.77 0.52
N VAL A 126 -8.69 -0.49 0.91
CA VAL A 126 -8.33 -0.20 2.30
C VAL A 126 -8.64 1.26 2.55
N VAL A 127 -9.81 1.53 3.12
CA VAL A 127 -10.19 2.84 3.62
C VAL A 127 -9.41 3.11 4.91
N TYR A 128 -8.51 4.09 4.88
CA TYR A 128 -7.86 4.60 6.09
C TYR A 128 -8.82 5.59 6.76
N ALA A 129 -9.37 5.20 7.91
CA ALA A 129 -10.09 6.11 8.79
C ALA A 129 -9.08 6.74 9.75
N GLU A 130 -8.93 8.06 9.73
CA GLU A 130 -8.15 8.79 10.71
C GLU A 130 -8.90 8.81 12.06
N PRO A 131 -8.21 8.59 13.20
CA PRO A 131 -8.84 8.74 14.51
C PRO A 131 -9.12 10.21 14.82
N GLU A 132 -10.35 10.49 15.30
CA GLU A 132 -10.81 11.83 15.70
C GLU A 132 -9.87 12.46 16.75
N GLN A 133 -9.45 13.71 16.53
CA GLN A 133 -8.47 14.44 17.35
C GLN A 133 -9.12 15.26 18.48
N GLU A 134 -10.06 14.70 19.24
CA GLU A 134 -10.76 15.48 20.30
C GLU A 134 -10.16 15.39 21.72
N GLU A 135 -9.16 14.54 22.01
CA GLU A 135 -8.68 14.37 23.41
C GLU A 135 -7.41 15.16 23.82
N LEU A 136 -6.77 15.95 22.94
CA LEU A 136 -5.51 16.64 23.32
C LEU A 136 -5.69 18.01 23.98
N MET A 137 -6.92 18.56 24.06
CA MET A 137 -7.15 19.90 24.62
C MET A 137 -7.60 19.93 26.09
N GLU A 138 -7.85 18.80 26.75
CA GLU A 138 -8.35 18.77 28.14
C GLU A 138 -7.28 18.57 29.23
N THR A 139 -5.98 18.75 28.96
CA THR A 139 -4.96 18.58 30.02
C THR A 139 -3.83 19.60 30.01
N ILE A 140 -4.14 20.89 29.85
CA ILE A 140 -3.22 21.97 30.23
C ILE A 140 -3.90 22.88 31.27
#